data_AF-A0A7J4G2E4-F1
#
_entry.id   AF-A0A7J4G2E4-F1
#
_cell.length_a   1.000
_cell.length_b   1.000
_cell.length_c   1.000
_cell.angle_alpha   90.00
_cell.angle_beta   90.00
_cell.angle_gamma   90.00
#
_symmetry.space_group_name_H-M   'P 1'
#
loop_
_entity.id
_entity.type
_entity.pdbx_description
1 polymer ?
#
loop_
_entity_poly.entity_id
_entity_poly.type
_entity_poly.pdbx_seq_one_letter_code
_entity_poly.pdbx_strand_id
1 'polypeptide(L)'
;MDVSSRVMIPLVTPFNRDYSLDIESFKLHVERLYNSGVRYFFPSSSTGEMDRLGIEEVAQLVNVLRECLGDIHIYPGIFSHGVSEALSKIEYLDKSCDVDGYIIPTPSYFKYGLNSLYKFYSEILANTEKEIIIYVIPSNTGILPEPQLFRMLRERYSNLAGVK
;
A
#
# COMPACT_ATOMS: atom_id res chain seq x y z
N MET A 1 6.80 -14.82 -2.74
CA MET A 1 6.92 -15.46 -1.40
C MET A 1 5.53 -15.83 -0.88
N ASP A 2 5.39 -16.81 0.01
CA ASP A 2 4.11 -17.05 0.69
C ASP A 2 3.93 -16.02 1.81
N VAL A 3 3.08 -15.03 1.54
CA VAL A 3 2.72 -13.95 2.46
C VAL A 3 1.50 -14.30 3.34
N SER A 4 0.84 -15.44 3.11
CA SER A 4 -0.46 -15.77 3.70
C SER A 4 -0.42 -16.10 5.20
N SER A 5 0.75 -16.44 5.75
CA SER A 5 0.92 -16.83 7.16
C SER A 5 1.57 -15.74 8.03
N ARG A 6 1.65 -14.50 7.55
CA ARG A 6 2.44 -13.42 8.17
C ARG A 6 1.54 -12.32 8.73
N VAL A 7 1.90 -11.78 9.90
CA VAL A 7 1.16 -10.65 10.51
C VAL A 7 1.59 -9.35 9.83
N MET A 8 0.67 -8.76 9.07
CA MET A 8 0.86 -7.49 8.37
C MET A 8 0.08 -6.38 9.08
N ILE A 9 0.79 -5.36 9.55
CA ILE A 9 0.18 -4.30 10.36
C ILE A 9 -0.08 -3.05 9.52
N PRO A 10 -1.35 -2.66 9.32
CA PRO A 10 -1.68 -1.31 8.86
C PRO A 10 -1.33 -0.31 9.97
N LEU A 11 -0.37 0.55 9.69
CA LEU A 11 0.13 1.53 10.66
C LEU A 11 -0.81 2.72 10.75
N VAL A 12 -1.01 3.22 11.97
CA VAL A 12 -1.55 4.58 12.19
C VAL A 12 -0.48 5.61 11.82
N THR A 13 -0.93 6.81 11.47
CA THR A 13 -0.04 7.96 11.19
C THR A 13 -0.23 9.01 12.28
N PRO A 14 0.70 9.14 13.24
CA PRO A 14 0.61 10.16 14.28
C PRO A 14 0.83 11.56 13.71
N PHE A 15 0.06 12.53 14.21
CA PHE A 15 0.16 13.94 13.83
C PHE A 15 0.33 14.83 15.06
N ASN A 16 1.11 15.90 14.89
CA ASN A 16 1.20 17.01 15.81
C ASN A 16 -0.09 17.83 15.80
N ARG A 17 -0.24 18.75 16.76
CA ARG A 17 -1.40 19.66 16.85
C ARG A 17 -1.55 20.59 15.64
N ASP A 18 -0.48 20.82 14.90
CA ASP A 18 -0.44 21.63 13.69
C ASP A 18 -0.64 20.81 12.40
N TYR A 19 -1.02 19.53 12.54
CA TYR A 19 -1.21 18.55 11.46
C TYR A 19 0.06 18.12 10.73
N SER A 20 1.26 18.54 11.17
CA SER A 20 2.51 17.94 10.68
C SER A 20 2.68 16.52 11.23
N LEU A 21 3.44 15.67 10.53
CA LEU A 21 3.74 14.32 11.00
C LEU A 21 4.47 14.35 12.36
N ASP A 22 3.95 13.59 13.33
CA ASP A 22 4.63 13.32 14.60
C ASP A 22 5.55 12.10 14.44
N ILE A 23 6.75 12.38 13.91
CA ILE A 23 7.76 11.38 13.60
C ILE A 23 8.27 10.65 14.84
N GLU A 24 8.39 11.34 15.97
CA GLU A 24 8.92 10.73 17.20
C GLU A 24 7.93 9.72 17.79
N SER A 25 6.64 10.05 17.81
CA SER A 25 5.60 9.07 18.18
C SER A 25 5.52 7.92 17.19
N PHE A 26 5.69 8.18 15.89
CA PHE A 26 5.70 7.13 14.87
C PHE A 26 6.86 6.15 15.08
N LYS A 27 8.09 6.64 15.31
CA LYS A 27 9.27 5.80 15.63
C LYS A 27 9.02 4.90 16.84
N LEU A 28 8.56 5.48 17.95
CA LEU A 28 8.26 4.72 19.16
C LEU A 28 7.20 3.64 18.92
N HIS A 29 6.18 3.93 18.11
CA HIS A 29 5.14 2.98 17.77
C HIS A 29 5.69 1.80 16.97
N VAL A 30 6.44 2.07 15.89
CA VAL A 30 6.92 1.04 14.97
C VAL A 30 8.02 0.16 15.59
N GLU A 31 8.88 0.74 16.44
CA GLU A 31 9.88 -0.02 17.21
C GLU A 31 9.22 -1.01 18.18
N ARG A 32 8.14 -0.60 18.86
CA ARG A 32 7.37 -1.49 19.75
C ARG A 32 6.76 -2.67 18.97
N LEU A 33 6.20 -2.42 17.78
CA LEU A 33 5.67 -3.46 16.92
C LEU A 33 6.77 -4.41 16.43
N TYR A 34 7.90 -3.86 15.98
CA TYR A 34 9.04 -4.64 15.53
C TYR A 34 9.62 -5.55 16.62
N ASN A 35 9.77 -5.01 17.84
CA ASN A 35 10.22 -5.76 19.02
C ASN A 35 9.23 -6.85 19.46
N SER A 36 7.96 -6.74 19.05
CA SER A 36 6.93 -7.77 19.26
C SER A 36 6.91 -8.84 18.17
N GLY A 37 7.85 -8.81 17.22
CA GLY A 37 7.97 -9.80 16.15
C GLY A 37 7.29 -9.43 14.83
N VAL A 38 6.72 -8.22 14.71
CA VAL A 38 6.13 -7.75 13.44
C VAL A 38 7.24 -7.45 12.43
N ARG A 39 7.03 -7.90 11.18
CA ARG A 39 7.99 -7.73 10.08
C ARG A 39 7.38 -7.14 8.82
N TYR A 40 6.05 -6.97 8.75
CA TYR A 40 5.35 -6.48 7.57
C TYR A 40 4.52 -5.27 7.94
N PHE A 41 4.80 -4.15 7.31
CA PHE A 41 4.21 -2.86 7.64
C PHE A 41 3.54 -2.25 6.42
N PHE A 42 2.30 -1.79 6.61
CA PHE A 42 1.55 -1.03 5.61
C PHE A 42 1.41 0.43 6.09
N PRO A 43 2.42 1.28 5.89
CA PRO A 43 2.28 2.72 6.11
C PRO A 43 1.30 3.31 5.09
N SER A 44 0.64 4.42 5.43
CA SER A 44 -0.35 5.06 4.54
C SER A 44 -1.38 4.06 4.00
N SER A 45 -2.03 3.30 4.88
CA SER A 45 -3.19 2.45 4.53
C SER A 45 -4.49 3.13 4.98
N SER A 46 -5.67 2.46 4.93
CA SER A 46 -6.90 3.04 5.49
C SER A 46 -6.75 3.46 6.96
N THR A 47 -6.03 2.67 7.77
CA THR A 47 -5.73 2.98 9.17
C THR A 47 -4.73 4.12 9.32
N GLY A 48 -3.88 4.32 8.31
CA GLY A 48 -2.86 5.37 8.25
C GLY A 48 -3.27 6.60 7.44
N GLU A 49 -4.58 6.76 7.18
CA GLU A 49 -5.16 7.95 6.54
C GLU A 49 -4.65 8.21 5.11
N MET A 50 -4.51 7.14 4.30
CA MET A 50 -3.95 7.20 2.95
C MET A 50 -4.62 8.19 1.97
N ASP A 51 -5.88 8.57 2.19
CA ASP A 51 -6.59 9.56 1.37
C ASP A 51 -6.27 11.01 1.78
N ARG A 52 -5.49 11.20 2.85
CA ARG A 52 -5.14 12.52 3.43
C ARG A 52 -3.66 12.85 3.37
N LEU A 53 -2.79 11.87 3.12
CA LEU A 53 -1.35 12.07 3.06
C LEU A 53 -0.86 12.49 1.67
N GLY A 54 0.04 13.48 1.64
CA GLY A 54 0.87 13.78 0.48
C GLY A 54 1.89 12.67 0.21
N ILE A 55 2.35 12.53 -1.03
CA ILE A 55 3.28 11.44 -1.38
C ILE A 55 4.65 11.61 -0.71
N GLU A 56 5.05 12.86 -0.45
CA GLU A 56 6.23 13.24 0.32
C GLU A 56 6.14 12.73 1.78
N GLU A 57 4.97 12.88 2.41
CA GLU A 57 4.71 12.40 3.77
C GLU A 57 4.77 10.87 3.82
N VAL A 58 4.22 10.19 2.81
CA VAL A 58 4.33 8.74 2.70
C VAL A 58 5.79 8.31 2.58
N ALA A 59 6.58 8.97 1.73
CA ALA A 59 8.01 8.69 1.61
C ALA A 59 8.77 8.93 2.93
N GLN A 60 8.42 9.98 3.67
CA GLN A 60 9.00 10.26 4.99
C GLN A 60 8.71 9.14 5.99
N LEU A 61 7.47 8.63 6.05
CA LEU A 61 7.12 7.50 6.91
C LEU A 61 7.87 6.22 6.53
N VAL A 62 8.03 5.94 5.23
CA VAL A 62 8.80 4.78 4.75
C VAL A 62 10.27 4.90 5.13
N ASN A 63 10.88 6.07 4.95
CA ASN A 63 12.28 6.29 5.30
C ASN A 63 12.51 6.13 6.81
N VAL A 64 11.60 6.62 7.65
CA VAL A 64 11.66 6.40 9.10
C VAL A 64 11.60 4.91 9.46
N LEU A 65 10.73 4.13 8.79
CA LEU A 65 10.69 2.67 9.00
C LEU A 65 12.02 2.01 8.64
N ARG A 66 12.64 2.39 7.51
CA ARG A 66 13.93 1.84 7.06
C ARG A 66 15.10 2.25 7.95
N GLU A 67 15.06 3.44 8.52
CA GLU A 67 16.10 3.94 9.44
C GLU A 67 16.02 3.28 10.81
N CYS A 68 14.80 3.07 11.34
CA CYS A 68 14.60 2.58 12.70
C CYS A 68 14.60 1.06 12.81
N LEU A 69 14.18 0.35 11.76
CA LEU A 69 13.90 -1.08 11.83
C LEU A 69 14.87 -1.87 10.94
N GLY A 70 15.20 -3.08 11.39
CA GLY A 70 16.07 -4.00 10.65
C GLY A 70 15.33 -4.71 9.51
N ASP A 71 15.47 -6.03 9.43
CA ASP A 71 14.81 -6.86 8.41
C ASP A 71 13.28 -6.72 8.48
N ILE A 72 12.71 -5.93 7.57
CA ILE A 72 11.28 -5.64 7.48
C ILE A 72 10.86 -5.54 6.02
N HIS A 73 9.57 -5.74 5.78
CA HIS A 73 8.93 -5.47 4.51
C HIS A 73 7.93 -4.34 4.62
N ILE A 74 7.95 -3.44 3.64
CA ILE A 74 7.14 -2.23 3.62
C ILE A 74 6.32 -2.17 2.34
N TYR A 75 5.00 -2.05 2.51
CA TYR A 75 4.06 -1.88 1.40
C TYR A 75 3.21 -0.62 1.65
N PRO A 76 3.68 0.58 1.26
CA PRO A 76 2.86 1.78 1.38
C PRO A 76 1.57 1.67 0.56
N GLY A 77 0.49 2.24 1.09
CA GLY A 77 -0.76 2.30 0.34
C GLY A 77 -0.74 3.35 -0.76
N ILE A 78 -1.21 2.97 -1.94
CA ILE A 78 -1.36 3.85 -3.10
C ILE A 78 -2.84 4.08 -3.35
N PHE A 79 -3.41 5.08 -2.69
CA PHE A 79 -4.76 5.53 -3.00
C PHE A 79 -4.73 6.38 -4.28
N SER A 80 -5.52 6.00 -5.27
CA SER A 80 -5.64 6.72 -6.54
C SER A 80 -6.96 6.42 -7.24
N HIS A 81 -7.43 7.37 -8.05
CA HIS A 81 -8.63 7.23 -8.87
C HIS A 81 -8.35 6.77 -10.31
N GLY A 82 -7.07 6.62 -10.71
CA GLY A 82 -6.73 6.26 -12.08
C GLY A 82 -5.28 5.83 -12.25
N VAL A 83 -5.00 5.18 -13.38
CA VAL A 83 -3.69 4.56 -13.66
C VAL A 83 -2.55 5.58 -13.61
N SER A 84 -2.72 6.75 -14.24
CA SER A 84 -1.67 7.77 -14.32
C SER A 84 -1.20 8.26 -12.94
N GLU A 85 -2.15 8.52 -12.03
CA GLU A 85 -1.85 8.96 -10.68
C GLU A 85 -1.21 7.83 -9.85
N ALA A 86 -1.73 6.61 -9.95
CA ALA A 86 -1.14 5.45 -9.27
C ALA A 86 0.32 5.24 -9.69
N LEU A 87 0.60 5.26 -10.99
CA LEU A 87 1.96 5.10 -11.52
C LEU A 87 2.88 6.25 -11.13
N SER A 88 2.39 7.49 -11.14
CA SER A 88 3.18 8.65 -10.69
C SER A 88 3.56 8.56 -9.21
N LYS A 89 2.65 8.08 -8.35
CA LYS A 89 2.93 7.85 -6.92
C LYS A 89 3.93 6.71 -6.70
N ILE A 90 3.81 5.62 -7.46
CA ILE A 90 4.77 4.50 -7.44
C ILE A 90 6.15 4.99 -7.89
N GLU A 91 6.24 5.69 -9.01
CA GLU A 91 7.49 6.22 -9.54
C GLU A 91 8.17 7.18 -8.54
N TYR A 92 7.39 8.02 -7.86
CA TYR A 92 7.92 8.89 -6.82
C TYR A 92 8.51 8.08 -5.67
N LEU A 93 7.77 7.10 -5.14
CA LEU A 93 8.23 6.30 -4.01
C LEU A 93 9.44 5.44 -4.37
N ASP A 94 9.45 4.81 -5.54
CA ASP A 94 10.59 4.03 -6.05
C ASP A 94 11.88 4.87 -6.14
N LYS A 95 11.78 6.19 -6.36
CA LYS A 95 12.92 7.11 -6.40
C LYS A 95 13.31 7.67 -5.02
N SER A 96 12.34 7.82 -4.13
CA SER A 96 12.51 8.52 -2.84
C SER A 96 12.81 7.60 -1.66
N CYS A 97 12.50 6.31 -1.75
CA CYS A 97 12.64 5.36 -0.66
C CYS A 97 12.69 3.90 -1.15
N ASP A 98 13.13 2.97 -0.29
CA ASP A 98 13.16 1.53 -0.61
C ASP A 98 11.93 0.79 -0.04
N VAL A 99 11.11 0.24 -0.92
CA VAL A 99 9.87 -0.50 -0.59
C VAL A 99 9.88 -1.88 -1.23
N ASP A 100 9.16 -2.83 -0.63
CA ASP A 100 9.05 -4.20 -1.13
C ASP A 100 7.91 -4.34 -2.14
N GLY A 101 6.90 -3.48 -2.00
CA GLY A 101 5.69 -3.53 -2.79
C GLY A 101 4.73 -2.40 -2.47
N TYR A 102 3.52 -2.52 -2.95
CA TYR A 102 2.45 -1.54 -2.76
C TYR A 102 1.15 -2.25 -2.43
N ILE A 103 0.32 -1.61 -1.59
CA ILE A 103 -1.05 -2.04 -1.36
C ILE A 103 -2.02 -1.06 -2.01
N ILE A 104 -2.83 -1.54 -2.94
CA ILE A 104 -3.61 -0.69 -3.84
C ILE A 104 -5.11 -1.01 -3.69
N PRO A 105 -5.91 -0.11 -3.08
CA PRO A 105 -7.33 -0.31 -2.95
C PRO A 105 -8.03 -0.31 -4.30
N THR A 106 -9.22 -0.92 -4.35
CA THR A 106 -10.11 -0.78 -5.51
C THR A 106 -10.44 0.70 -5.74
N PRO A 107 -10.26 1.25 -6.95
CA PRO A 107 -10.59 2.64 -7.23
C PRO A 107 -12.06 2.88 -6.91
N SER A 108 -12.33 3.98 -6.22
CA SER A 108 -13.66 4.36 -5.73
C SER A 108 -14.19 5.58 -6.48
N TYR A 109 -15.35 6.09 -6.04
CA TYR A 109 -16.14 7.16 -6.67
C TYR A 109 -16.96 6.71 -7.89
N PHE A 110 -16.31 6.20 -8.94
CA PHE A 110 -17.04 5.64 -10.09
C PHE A 110 -17.35 4.15 -9.90
N LYS A 111 -18.38 3.66 -10.59
CA LYS A 111 -18.64 2.22 -10.69
C LYS A 111 -17.74 1.62 -11.75
N TYR A 112 -17.00 0.58 -11.37
CA TYR A 112 -16.12 -0.16 -12.27
C TYR A 112 -16.60 -1.60 -12.41
N GLY A 113 -16.67 -2.09 -13.65
CA GLY A 113 -16.88 -3.51 -13.93
C GLY A 113 -15.56 -4.26 -14.04
N LEU A 114 -15.66 -5.59 -14.24
CA LEU A 114 -14.51 -6.49 -14.37
C LEU A 114 -13.45 -5.98 -15.36
N ASN A 115 -13.84 -5.57 -16.57
CA ASN A 115 -12.90 -5.12 -17.59
C ASN A 115 -12.13 -3.85 -17.19
N SER A 116 -12.81 -2.91 -16.52
CA SER A 116 -12.19 -1.65 -16.07
C SER A 116 -11.21 -1.92 -14.93
N LEU A 117 -11.58 -2.76 -13.96
CA LEU A 117 -10.70 -3.16 -12.87
C LEU A 117 -9.50 -3.97 -13.39
N TYR A 118 -9.74 -4.90 -14.31
CA TYR A 118 -8.68 -5.68 -14.94
C TYR A 118 -7.69 -4.77 -15.64
N LYS A 119 -8.17 -3.79 -16.43
CA LYS A 119 -7.29 -2.80 -17.08
C LYS A 119 -6.51 -1.99 -16.05
N PHE A 120 -7.19 -1.43 -15.05
CA PHE A 120 -6.55 -0.62 -14.00
C PHE A 120 -5.39 -1.36 -13.32
N TYR A 121 -5.62 -2.57 -12.82
CA TYR A 121 -4.57 -3.34 -12.16
C TYR A 121 -3.52 -3.88 -13.13
N SER A 122 -3.91 -4.28 -14.35
CA SER A 122 -2.95 -4.76 -15.37
C SER A 122 -1.94 -3.70 -15.77
N GLU A 123 -2.37 -2.44 -15.93
CA GLU A 123 -1.48 -1.33 -16.24
C GLU A 123 -0.49 -1.08 -15.10
N ILE A 124 -0.94 -1.16 -13.84
CA ILE A 124 -0.05 -0.99 -12.68
C ILE A 124 0.95 -2.15 -12.59
N LEU A 125 0.46 -3.40 -12.62
CA LEU A 125 1.28 -4.62 -12.52
C LEU A 125 2.32 -4.72 -13.65
N ALA A 126 2.02 -4.21 -14.84
CA ALA A 126 2.93 -4.23 -15.99
C ALA A 126 4.06 -3.17 -15.91
N ASN A 127 3.91 -2.14 -15.09
CA ASN A 127 4.82 -0.99 -15.03
C ASN A 127 5.62 -0.92 -13.71
N THR A 128 5.62 -1.97 -12.90
CA THR A 128 6.50 -2.09 -11.73
C THR A 128 6.95 -3.53 -11.55
N GLU A 129 8.19 -3.72 -11.10
CA GLU A 129 8.71 -5.03 -10.69
C GLU A 129 8.39 -5.34 -9.23
N LYS A 130 7.96 -4.34 -8.45
CA LYS A 130 7.61 -4.47 -7.03
C LYS A 130 6.34 -5.30 -6.86
N GLU A 131 6.19 -5.91 -5.68
CA GLU A 131 5.01 -6.71 -5.36
C GLU A 131 3.77 -5.83 -5.24
N ILE A 132 2.63 -6.29 -5.75
CA ILE A 132 1.34 -5.61 -5.60
C ILE A 132 0.40 -6.47 -4.77
N ILE A 133 -0.21 -5.85 -3.76
CA ILE A 133 -1.32 -6.40 -2.99
C ILE A 133 -2.57 -5.62 -3.37
N ILE A 134 -3.58 -6.30 -3.89
CA ILE A 134 -4.87 -5.66 -4.18
C ILE A 134 -5.67 -5.57 -2.89
N TYR A 135 -6.16 -4.39 -2.53
CA TYR A 135 -6.94 -4.19 -1.31
C TYR A 135 -8.42 -4.05 -1.61
N VAL A 136 -9.20 -5.01 -1.14
CA VAL A 136 -10.64 -5.15 -1.32
C VAL A 136 -11.35 -4.67 -0.07
N ILE A 137 -11.88 -3.45 -0.13
CA ILE A 137 -12.64 -2.85 0.98
C ILE A 137 -13.98 -2.26 0.48
N PRO A 138 -14.98 -3.11 0.16
CA PRO A 138 -16.24 -2.67 -0.43
C PRO A 138 -17.02 -1.68 0.44
N SER A 139 -16.83 -1.72 1.77
CA SER A 139 -17.41 -0.75 2.70
C SER A 139 -17.00 0.70 2.39
N ASN A 140 -15.82 0.88 1.79
CA ASN A 140 -15.27 2.20 1.46
C ASN A 140 -15.33 2.49 -0.04
N THR A 141 -15.24 1.45 -0.88
CA THR A 141 -15.19 1.62 -2.35
C THR A 141 -16.55 1.46 -3.03
N GLY A 142 -17.50 0.79 -2.38
CA GLY A 142 -18.77 0.39 -2.97
C GLY A 142 -18.64 -0.72 -4.03
N ILE A 143 -17.46 -1.32 -4.17
CA ILE A 143 -17.15 -2.31 -5.20
C ILE A 143 -16.52 -3.53 -4.55
N LEU A 144 -17.11 -4.69 -4.80
CA LEU A 144 -16.54 -5.99 -4.46
C LEU A 144 -16.02 -6.62 -5.76
N PRO A 145 -14.71 -6.62 -6.01
CA PRO A 145 -14.16 -7.27 -7.19
C PRO A 145 -14.40 -8.78 -7.16
N GLU A 146 -14.79 -9.34 -8.30
CA GLU A 146 -15.10 -10.76 -8.41
C GLU A 146 -13.83 -11.61 -8.38
N PRO A 147 -13.86 -12.85 -7.83
CA PRO A 147 -12.72 -13.77 -7.83
C PRO A 147 -12.08 -14.00 -9.21
N GLN A 148 -12.88 -13.91 -10.28
CA GLN A 148 -12.41 -14.01 -11.66
C GLN A 148 -11.32 -12.96 -11.98
N LEU A 149 -11.44 -11.74 -11.45
CA LEU A 149 -10.44 -10.68 -11.64
C LEU A 149 -9.06 -11.14 -11.18
N PHE A 150 -8.98 -11.64 -9.94
CA PHE A 150 -7.70 -12.02 -9.33
C PHE A 150 -7.05 -13.19 -10.07
N ARG A 151 -7.86 -14.17 -10.50
CA ARG A 151 -7.36 -15.28 -11.34
C ARG A 151 -6.75 -14.77 -12.64
N MET A 152 -7.48 -13.93 -13.38
CA MET A 152 -7.01 -13.39 -14.66
C MET A 152 -5.71 -12.59 -14.50
N LEU A 153 -5.59 -11.79 -13.43
CA LEU A 153 -4.37 -11.04 -13.14
C LEU A 153 -3.22 -11.97 -12.76
N ARG A 154 -3.46 -12.95 -11.87
CA ARG A 154 -2.41 -13.86 -11.38
C ARG A 154 -1.85 -14.78 -12.46
N GLU A 155 -2.67 -15.18 -13.43
CA GLU A 155 -2.23 -15.97 -14.60
C GLU A 155 -1.21 -15.21 -15.46
N ARG A 156 -1.24 -13.87 -15.45
CA ARG A 156 -0.38 -13.02 -16.28
C ARG A 156 0.74 -12.31 -15.54
N TYR A 157 0.53 -11.98 -14.27
CA TYR A 157 1.42 -11.10 -13.49
C TYR A 157 1.92 -11.82 -12.23
N SER A 158 3.20 -12.20 -12.25
CA SER A 158 3.86 -12.91 -11.15
C SER A 158 4.09 -12.03 -9.90
N ASN A 159 4.12 -10.71 -10.08
CA ASN A 159 4.25 -9.70 -9.03
C ASN A 159 2.93 -9.38 -8.31
N LEU A 160 1.78 -9.94 -8.72
CA LEU A 160 0.57 -9.93 -7.89
C LEU A 160 0.76 -10.86 -6.69
N ALA A 161 1.08 -10.30 -5.53
CA ALA A 161 1.48 -11.04 -4.33
C ALA A 161 0.30 -11.49 -3.47
N GLY A 162 -0.83 -10.80 -3.52
CA GLY A 162 -2.01 -11.19 -2.75
C GLY A 162 -3.19 -10.23 -2.84
N VAL A 163 -4.20 -10.52 -2.02
CA VAL A 163 -5.40 -9.70 -1.84
C VAL A 163 -5.60 -9.49 -0.34
N LYS A 164 -5.90 -8.26 0.08
CA LYS A 164 -6.29 -7.89 1.44
C LYS A 164 -7.77 -7.60 1.51
#